data_AF-A0A922M8B3-F1
#
_entry.id   AF-A0A922M8B3-F1
#
_cell.length_a   1.000
_cell.length_b   1.000
_cell.length_c   1.000
_cell.angle_alpha   90.00
_cell.angle_beta   90.00
_cell.angle_gamma   90.00
#
_symmetry.space_group_name_H-M   'P 1'
#
loop_
_entity.id
_entity.type
_entity.pdbx_description
1 polymer ?
#
loop_
_entity_poly.entity_id
_entity_poly.type
_entity_poly.pdbx_seq_one_letter_code
_entity_poly.pdbx_strand_id
1 'polypeptide(L)'
;MVTVLNFVEVLVMDFTSEEKLYSINKIEFFEEWLKHEKDKRCDRLFEFISTKFNFSDITEECEREIKMKLASISSKIATRWVSSGKSKERFLNKNKLWLEGQEIEFCVRSTLPQPSTSTAELSRPGRPRKDFEDASFKTKKRRVEDLVQSRSVGELMTAAETRKWTMKVGHHVFPSYECIVKAKKGCYPSEEHIVVTQSRAEIELQAILNKTAERLIEAQREVVTSVLPNISPNSSFTLISKWGCDGSSGHSAYKQRFENSEDTDEFLFVYSFVPLRLIDEGNNIIWQNPRPSSTIFCRPIKFIFVKETMEMTKIETNKVLEQINNLEPTSCDLAGSEISVKHKLLLTMTDGKVCNALTETHSSQKCYICGATPTMMNDEGRHFDSNQDNFGFGLSTLHAWIRSFECFLHISYKLDIKKWQARSSQEKASVKQRSDEIKQRFKHEMGLIVDKPKPGFGSTNDGNTARRFFGNPELSARITGLDVTIIKNFDVLLRTLDLLNMLIITSDPLINSLREVPKKKSNKLCAEVLKLIIAPTIEPRPQIPSRPPQNEEDYLVSESSDCESDDSDIET
;
A
#
# COMPACT_ATOMS: atom_id res chain seq x y z
N MET A 1 35.32 3.21 -31.84
CA MET A 1 34.28 2.72 -30.91
C MET A 1 34.46 3.39 -29.53
N VAL A 2 34.59 4.72 -29.53
CA VAL A 2 34.96 5.57 -28.37
C VAL A 2 34.18 6.89 -28.45
N THR A 3 32.88 6.82 -28.76
CA THR A 3 32.06 8.04 -28.95
C THR A 3 30.59 7.80 -28.62
N VAL A 4 30.32 7.14 -27.50
CA VAL A 4 28.96 7.03 -26.90
C VAL A 4 28.99 7.26 -25.38
N LEU A 5 30.14 7.66 -24.81
CA LEU A 5 30.33 7.77 -23.35
C LEU A 5 30.16 9.20 -22.77
N ASN A 6 29.72 10.20 -23.54
CA ASN A 6 29.61 11.59 -23.07
C ASN A 6 28.23 12.24 -23.25
N PHE A 7 27.13 11.52 -23.03
CA PHE A 7 25.78 12.13 -23.13
C PHE A 7 24.75 11.60 -22.12
N VAL A 8 25.17 11.38 -20.87
CA VAL A 8 24.24 11.13 -19.74
C VAL A 8 24.35 12.18 -18.62
N GLU A 9 25.24 13.16 -18.74
CA GLU A 9 25.10 14.44 -18.03
C GLU A 9 24.37 15.43 -18.93
N VAL A 10 23.42 16.18 -18.35
CA VAL A 10 22.51 17.17 -18.96
C VAL A 10 21.14 16.62 -19.40
N LEU A 11 20.29 16.31 -18.42
CA LEU A 11 18.96 16.95 -18.21
C LEU A 11 18.20 16.20 -17.09
N VAL A 12 18.65 16.38 -15.85
CA VAL A 12 17.72 16.37 -14.72
C VAL A 12 16.96 17.69 -14.81
N MET A 13 15.85 17.71 -15.54
CA MET A 13 14.83 18.74 -15.34
C MET A 13 13.91 18.24 -14.23
N ASP A 14 14.03 18.88 -13.07
CA ASP A 14 13.07 18.83 -11.98
C ASP A 14 11.64 19.04 -12.53
N PHE A 15 10.85 17.99 -12.58
CA PHE A 15 9.40 18.10 -12.79
C PHE A 15 8.70 18.20 -11.44
N THR A 16 8.83 19.36 -10.80
CA THR A 16 7.88 19.79 -9.77
C THR A 16 6.57 20.14 -10.47
N SER A 17 5.46 19.50 -10.09
CA SER A 17 4.13 20.04 -10.37
C SER A 17 4.06 21.42 -9.71
N GLU A 18 4.14 22.50 -10.49
CA GLU A 18 3.99 23.85 -9.96
C GLU A 18 2.56 24.02 -9.42
N GLU A 19 2.39 23.90 -8.10
CA GLU A 19 1.19 24.36 -7.41
C GLU A 19 1.23 25.89 -7.35
N LYS A 20 0.36 26.57 -8.10
CA LYS A 20 0.22 28.02 -8.06
C LYS A 20 -1.00 28.39 -7.23
N LEU A 21 -0.82 29.28 -6.26
CA LEU A 21 -1.90 29.82 -5.44
C LEU A 21 -2.36 31.15 -6.04
N TYR A 22 -3.67 31.28 -6.26
CA TYR A 22 -4.32 32.50 -6.72
C TYR A 22 -5.31 32.98 -5.67
N SER A 23 -5.43 34.29 -5.48
CA SER A 23 -6.39 34.88 -4.54
C SER A 23 -7.26 35.94 -5.20
N ILE A 24 -8.52 36.03 -4.78
CA ILE A 24 -9.44 37.11 -5.17
C ILE A 24 -10.08 37.76 -3.94
N ASN A 25 -10.18 39.08 -3.98
CA ASN A 25 -10.85 39.85 -2.94
C ASN A 25 -12.36 39.51 -2.90
N LYS A 26 -12.94 39.41 -1.69
CA LYS A 26 -14.36 39.05 -1.52
C LYS A 26 -15.32 40.11 -2.04
N ILE A 27 -14.94 41.39 -2.03
CA ILE A 27 -15.75 42.48 -2.59
C ILE A 27 -15.83 42.29 -4.10
N GLU A 28 -14.69 42.10 -4.76
CA GLU A 28 -14.64 41.87 -6.20
C GLU A 28 -15.42 40.61 -6.59
N PHE A 29 -15.24 39.52 -5.85
CA PHE A 29 -16.02 38.30 -6.03
C PHE A 29 -17.53 38.54 -5.88
N PHE A 30 -17.94 39.34 -4.89
CA PHE A 30 -19.34 39.67 -4.66
C PHE A 30 -19.93 40.54 -5.78
N GLU A 31 -19.17 41.50 -6.31
CA GLU A 31 -19.61 42.33 -7.43
C GLU A 31 -19.84 41.50 -8.69
N GLU A 32 -18.98 40.53 -8.96
CA GLU A 32 -19.19 39.59 -10.07
C GLU A 32 -20.37 38.64 -9.79
N TRP A 33 -20.49 38.14 -8.56
CA TRP A 33 -21.59 37.26 -8.14
C TRP A 33 -22.98 37.89 -8.33
N LEU A 34 -23.10 39.22 -8.15
CA LEU A 34 -24.36 39.96 -8.34
C LEU A 34 -24.82 40.03 -9.81
N LYS A 35 -23.91 39.90 -10.78
CA LYS A 35 -24.23 40.03 -12.21
C LYS A 35 -24.96 38.82 -12.78
N HIS A 36 -24.89 37.68 -12.10
CA HIS A 36 -25.33 36.39 -12.64
C HIS A 36 -26.51 35.79 -11.87
N GLU A 37 -27.43 35.18 -12.59
CA GLU A 37 -28.57 34.42 -12.02
C GLU A 37 -28.10 33.11 -11.36
N LYS A 38 -28.89 32.60 -10.40
CA LYS A 38 -28.48 31.50 -9.50
C LYS A 38 -28.07 30.23 -10.23
N ASP A 39 -28.75 29.89 -11.31
CA ASP A 39 -28.58 28.69 -12.13
C ASP A 39 -27.25 28.68 -12.91
N LYS A 40 -26.80 29.85 -13.39
CA LYS A 40 -25.56 30.00 -14.19
C LYS A 40 -24.37 30.53 -13.38
N ARG A 41 -24.60 30.92 -12.13
CA ARG A 41 -23.63 31.67 -11.32
C ARG A 41 -22.30 30.95 -11.12
N CYS A 42 -22.33 29.64 -10.88
CA CYS A 42 -21.11 28.88 -10.60
C CYS A 42 -20.19 28.83 -11.82
N ASP A 43 -20.74 28.54 -13.00
CA ASP A 43 -19.99 28.46 -14.24
C ASP A 43 -19.49 29.83 -14.70
N ARG A 44 -20.30 30.87 -14.56
CA ARG A 44 -19.89 32.25 -14.88
C ARG A 44 -18.78 32.79 -13.98
N LEU A 45 -18.85 32.48 -12.68
CA LEU A 45 -17.78 32.85 -11.74
C LEU A 45 -16.49 32.07 -12.03
N PHE A 46 -16.61 30.81 -12.45
CA PHE A 46 -15.47 30.02 -12.88
C PHE A 46 -14.84 30.60 -14.16
N GLU A 47 -15.64 30.91 -15.20
CA GLU A 47 -15.16 31.58 -16.42
C GLU A 47 -14.43 32.90 -16.11
N PHE A 48 -15.00 33.72 -15.22
CA PHE A 48 -14.40 34.99 -14.80
C PHE A 48 -13.02 34.78 -14.14
N ILE A 49 -12.90 33.83 -13.23
CA ILE A 49 -11.64 33.54 -12.53
C ILE A 49 -10.61 32.93 -13.50
N SER A 50 -11.04 32.00 -14.36
CA SER A 50 -10.19 31.38 -15.37
C SER A 50 -9.62 32.40 -16.35
N THR A 51 -10.43 33.38 -16.75
CA THR A 51 -10.01 34.48 -17.62
C THR A 51 -9.06 35.42 -16.88
N LYS A 52 -9.41 35.80 -15.64
CA LYS A 52 -8.64 36.76 -14.84
C LYS A 52 -7.23 36.27 -14.51
N PHE A 53 -7.07 34.98 -14.22
CA PHE A 53 -5.78 34.39 -13.86
C PHE A 53 -5.14 33.56 -14.99
N ASN A 54 -5.73 33.60 -16.18
CA ASN A 54 -5.22 32.95 -17.39
C ASN A 54 -4.96 31.44 -17.22
N PHE A 55 -5.96 30.70 -16.74
CA PHE A 55 -5.87 29.24 -16.60
C PHE A 55 -5.82 28.59 -17.99
N SER A 56 -4.64 28.14 -18.43
CA SER A 56 -4.49 27.56 -19.78
C SER A 56 -4.63 26.03 -19.83
N ASP A 57 -4.32 25.30 -18.75
CA ASP A 57 -4.49 23.84 -18.67
C ASP A 57 -4.54 23.40 -17.19
N ILE A 58 -5.74 23.20 -16.65
CA ILE A 58 -5.96 22.74 -15.26
C ILE A 58 -6.55 21.32 -15.25
N THR A 59 -6.19 20.50 -14.26
CA THR A 59 -6.77 19.15 -14.12
C THR A 59 -8.28 19.21 -13.92
N GLU A 60 -9.04 18.21 -14.39
CA GLU A 60 -10.47 18.07 -14.07
C GLU A 60 -10.75 18.07 -12.56
N GLU A 61 -9.84 17.45 -11.80
CA GLU A 61 -9.84 17.46 -10.33
C GLU A 61 -9.75 18.88 -9.76
N CYS A 62 -8.88 19.72 -10.34
CA CYS A 62 -8.66 21.10 -9.92
C CYS A 62 -9.84 21.99 -10.30
N GLU A 63 -10.39 21.84 -11.51
CA GLU A 63 -11.63 22.49 -11.93
C GLU A 63 -12.77 22.18 -10.94
N ARG A 64 -12.93 20.90 -10.57
CA ARG A 64 -13.94 20.46 -9.61
C ARG A 64 -13.74 21.09 -8.24
N GLU A 65 -12.51 21.14 -7.73
CA GLU A 65 -12.17 21.78 -6.46
C GLU A 65 -12.47 23.28 -6.46
N ILE A 66 -12.13 23.98 -7.55
CA ILE A 66 -12.43 25.41 -7.71
C ILE A 66 -13.94 25.61 -7.72
N LYS A 67 -14.69 24.89 -8.56
CA LYS A 67 -16.16 24.97 -8.61
C LYS A 67 -16.82 24.68 -7.26
N MET A 68 -16.33 23.70 -6.51
CA MET A 68 -16.81 23.42 -5.15
C MET A 68 -16.57 24.59 -4.19
N LYS A 69 -15.39 25.23 -4.22
CA LYS A 69 -15.10 26.43 -3.43
C LYS A 69 -16.01 27.59 -3.82
N LEU A 70 -16.21 27.81 -5.11
CA LEU A 70 -17.11 28.86 -5.64
C LEU A 70 -18.54 28.66 -5.17
N ALA A 71 -19.05 27.43 -5.21
CA ALA A 71 -20.38 27.09 -4.72
C ALA A 71 -20.51 27.32 -3.20
N SER A 72 -19.50 26.92 -2.42
CA SER A 72 -19.48 27.13 -0.97
C SER A 72 -19.54 28.61 -0.59
N ILE A 73 -18.73 29.44 -1.25
CA ILE A 73 -18.69 30.89 -0.98
C ILE A 73 -19.96 31.57 -1.48
N SER A 74 -20.46 31.16 -2.64
CA SER A 74 -21.73 31.64 -3.19
C SER A 74 -22.91 31.39 -2.24
N SER A 75 -22.91 30.24 -1.54
CA SER A 75 -23.92 29.94 -0.51
C SER A 75 -23.80 30.89 0.68
N LYS A 76 -22.59 31.14 1.18
CA LYS A 76 -22.34 32.11 2.27
C LYS A 76 -22.78 33.53 1.90
N ILE A 77 -22.50 33.96 0.67
CA ILE A 77 -22.95 35.25 0.15
C ILE A 77 -24.48 35.28 0.05
N ALA A 78 -25.11 34.24 -0.49
CA ALA A 78 -26.57 34.17 -0.60
C ALA A 78 -27.28 34.33 0.76
N THR A 79 -26.81 33.64 1.80
CA THR A 79 -27.37 33.77 3.16
C THR A 79 -27.22 35.19 3.69
N ARG A 80 -26.02 35.78 3.55
CA ARG A 80 -25.74 37.15 3.99
C ARG A 80 -26.52 38.20 3.18
N TRP A 81 -26.71 37.96 1.89
CA TRP A 81 -27.46 38.79 0.96
C TRP A 81 -28.94 38.90 1.36
N VAL A 82 -29.56 37.75 1.65
CA VAL A 82 -30.93 37.69 2.16
C VAL A 82 -31.03 38.39 3.53
N SER A 83 -30.07 38.16 4.44
CA SER A 83 -30.04 38.80 5.76
C SER A 83 -29.80 40.32 5.74
N SER A 84 -29.39 40.86 4.58
CA SER A 84 -29.15 42.29 4.33
C SER A 84 -30.32 42.92 3.57
N GLY A 85 -31.42 42.19 3.39
CA GLY A 85 -32.60 42.65 2.66
C GLY A 85 -32.36 42.84 1.17
N LYS A 86 -31.39 42.13 0.58
CA LYS A 86 -31.01 42.22 -0.83
C LYS A 86 -30.65 43.64 -1.30
N SER A 87 -30.13 44.47 -0.39
CA SER A 87 -29.61 45.81 -0.70
C SER A 87 -28.08 45.77 -0.72
N LYS A 88 -27.47 46.23 -1.83
CA LYS A 88 -26.00 46.27 -2.00
C LYS A 88 -25.34 47.06 -0.89
N GLU A 89 -25.83 48.26 -0.63
CA GLU A 89 -25.31 49.16 0.41
C GLU A 89 -25.39 48.56 1.82
N ARG A 90 -26.56 47.96 2.18
CA ARG A 90 -26.70 47.30 3.48
C ARG A 90 -25.81 46.06 3.61
N PHE A 91 -25.63 45.30 2.53
CA PHE A 91 -24.76 44.13 2.53
C PHE A 91 -23.30 44.52 2.77
N LEU A 92 -22.80 45.54 2.07
CA LEU A 92 -21.45 46.06 2.23
C LEU A 92 -21.21 46.58 3.65
N ASN A 93 -22.12 47.39 4.19
CA ASN A 93 -21.99 47.94 5.55
C ASN A 93 -22.08 46.87 6.64
N LYS A 94 -23.06 45.95 6.54
CA LYS A 94 -23.30 44.90 7.56
C LYS A 94 -22.23 43.81 7.56
N ASN A 95 -21.59 43.55 6.42
CA ASN A 95 -20.59 42.49 6.27
C ASN A 95 -19.17 43.04 6.04
N LYS A 96 -18.93 44.34 6.31
CA LYS A 96 -17.67 45.02 6.06
C LYS A 96 -16.44 44.24 6.56
N LEU A 97 -16.42 43.88 7.85
CA LEU A 97 -15.35 43.09 8.46
C LEU A 97 -15.16 41.70 7.83
N TRP A 98 -16.23 41.08 7.32
CA TRP A 98 -16.17 39.77 6.67
C TRP A 98 -15.64 39.86 5.24
N LEU A 99 -15.99 40.94 4.53
CA LEU A 99 -15.54 41.28 3.19
C LEU A 99 -14.08 41.74 3.17
N GLU A 100 -13.63 42.46 4.21
CA GLU A 100 -12.25 42.90 4.42
C GLU A 100 -11.33 41.81 5.02
N GLY A 101 -11.89 40.69 5.49
CA GLY A 101 -11.12 39.55 5.98
C GLY A 101 -10.44 38.75 4.86
N GLN A 102 -9.79 37.62 5.21
CA GLN A 102 -8.96 36.80 4.30
C GLN A 102 -9.55 36.61 2.89
N GLU A 103 -8.70 36.78 1.87
CA GLU A 103 -9.07 36.61 0.46
C GLU A 103 -9.50 35.18 0.14
N ILE A 104 -10.16 35.01 -1.00
CA ILE A 104 -10.58 33.70 -1.47
C ILE A 104 -9.42 33.08 -2.24
N GLU A 105 -8.82 32.03 -1.69
CA GLU A 105 -7.66 31.36 -2.26
C GLU A 105 -8.02 30.08 -3.04
N PHE A 106 -7.43 29.94 -4.22
CA PHE A 106 -7.54 28.79 -5.12
C PHE A 106 -6.14 28.21 -5.37
N CYS A 107 -6.01 26.89 -5.26
CA CYS A 107 -4.80 26.19 -5.65
C CYS A 107 -5.03 25.63 -7.05
N VAL A 108 -4.12 25.94 -7.96
CA VAL A 108 -4.17 25.46 -9.35
C VAL A 108 -3.00 24.54 -9.60
N ARG A 109 -3.31 23.32 -10.05
CA ARG A 109 -2.36 22.31 -10.48
C ARG A 109 -2.43 22.18 -12.00
N SER A 110 -1.33 22.48 -12.68
CA SER A 110 -1.20 22.23 -14.12
C SER A 110 -0.74 20.78 -14.36
N THR A 111 -1.29 20.12 -15.39
CA THR A 111 -0.88 18.76 -15.76
C THR A 111 0.38 18.73 -16.61
N LEU A 112 1.33 17.87 -16.23
CA LEU A 112 1.98 16.97 -17.18
C LEU A 112 1.23 15.62 -17.13
N PRO A 113 0.91 14.97 -18.27
CA PRO A 113 0.02 13.79 -18.24
C PRO A 113 0.70 12.53 -17.70
N GLN A 114 0.05 11.82 -16.77
CA GLN A 114 0.31 10.40 -16.48
C GLN A 114 -0.71 9.50 -17.21
N PRO A 115 -0.31 8.31 -17.68
CA PRO A 115 -1.20 7.40 -18.40
C PRO A 115 -2.11 6.60 -17.46
N SER A 116 -3.40 6.58 -17.77
CA SER A 116 -4.39 5.69 -17.14
C SER A 116 -4.38 4.33 -17.83
N THR A 117 -4.12 3.27 -17.07
CA THR A 117 -4.21 1.88 -17.50
C THR A 117 -5.64 1.38 -17.44
N SER A 118 -6.31 1.31 -18.59
CA SER A 118 -7.49 0.45 -18.77
C SER A 118 -7.59 0.00 -20.22
N THR A 119 -6.97 -1.12 -20.55
CA THR A 119 -7.44 -2.01 -21.62
C THR A 119 -6.85 -3.40 -21.40
N ALA A 120 -7.66 -4.27 -20.82
CA ALA A 120 -7.46 -5.71 -20.83
C ALA A 120 -7.91 -6.25 -22.20
N GLU A 121 -7.01 -6.95 -22.89
CA GLU A 121 -7.38 -8.00 -23.84
C GLU A 121 -7.42 -9.31 -23.03
N LEU A 122 -8.50 -10.11 -23.07
CA LEU A 122 -8.59 -11.25 -23.98
C LEU A 122 -10.05 -11.70 -24.24
N SER A 123 -10.27 -12.01 -25.52
CA SER A 123 -11.10 -13.09 -26.10
C SER A 123 -12.54 -13.35 -25.61
N ARG A 124 -13.52 -12.92 -26.43
CA ARG A 124 -14.82 -13.59 -26.59
C ARG A 124 -14.86 -14.35 -27.92
N PRO A 125 -15.60 -15.47 -27.99
CA PRO A 125 -15.69 -16.31 -29.17
C PRO A 125 -16.40 -15.54 -30.29
N GLY A 126 -15.68 -15.38 -31.39
CA GLY A 126 -16.15 -14.71 -32.58
C GLY A 126 -15.13 -14.93 -33.68
N ARG A 127 -15.54 -14.65 -34.92
CA ARG A 127 -14.65 -14.67 -36.08
C ARG A 127 -13.32 -13.99 -35.71
N PRO A 128 -12.16 -14.64 -35.95
CA PRO A 128 -10.85 -14.08 -35.65
C PRO A 128 -10.81 -12.62 -36.07
N ARG A 129 -10.46 -11.76 -35.11
CA ARG A 129 -10.28 -10.35 -35.39
C ARG A 129 -9.14 -10.27 -36.39
N LYS A 130 -9.44 -9.76 -37.59
CA LYS A 130 -8.37 -9.32 -38.50
C LYS A 130 -7.44 -8.39 -37.74
N ASP A 131 -6.15 -8.46 -38.06
CA ASP A 131 -5.18 -7.47 -37.61
C ASP A 131 -5.71 -6.07 -37.90
N PHE A 132 -5.32 -5.12 -37.06
CA PHE A 132 -5.86 -3.77 -37.16
C PHE A 132 -5.71 -3.26 -38.59
N GLU A 133 -4.55 -3.47 -39.24
CA GLU A 133 -4.27 -3.04 -40.60
C GLU A 133 -5.19 -3.64 -41.67
N ASP A 134 -5.57 -4.90 -41.51
CA ASP A 134 -6.41 -5.64 -42.45
C ASP A 134 -7.91 -5.48 -42.19
N ALA A 135 -8.28 -4.75 -41.14
CA ALA A 135 -9.67 -4.51 -40.77
C ALA A 135 -10.31 -3.38 -41.60
N SER A 136 -11.61 -3.51 -41.86
CA SER A 136 -12.37 -2.45 -42.54
C SER A 136 -12.38 -1.17 -41.71
N PHE A 137 -12.50 -0.01 -42.38
CA PHE A 137 -12.48 1.30 -41.71
C PHE A 137 -13.50 1.42 -40.56
N LYS A 138 -14.71 0.86 -40.74
CA LYS A 138 -15.74 0.80 -39.70
C LYS A 138 -15.27 0.04 -38.45
N THR A 139 -14.46 -1.00 -38.64
CA THR A 139 -13.89 -1.81 -37.54
C THR A 139 -12.72 -1.09 -36.88
N LYS A 140 -11.83 -0.45 -37.67
CA LYS A 140 -10.74 0.39 -37.17
C LYS A 140 -11.29 1.53 -36.29
N LYS A 141 -12.30 2.25 -36.78
CA LYS A 141 -12.97 3.35 -36.06
C LYS A 141 -13.52 2.94 -34.70
N ARG A 142 -14.17 1.78 -34.60
CA ARG A 142 -14.69 1.25 -33.33
C ARG A 142 -13.58 0.82 -32.36
N ARG A 143 -12.44 0.36 -32.88
CA ARG A 143 -11.30 -0.10 -32.06
C ARG A 143 -10.49 1.05 -31.46
N VAL A 144 -10.62 2.26 -32.00
CA VAL A 144 -9.97 3.48 -31.49
C VAL A 144 -10.99 4.44 -30.87
N GLU A 145 -12.21 3.97 -30.62
CA GLU A 145 -13.32 4.80 -30.16
C GLU A 145 -13.10 5.32 -28.74
N ASP A 146 -12.46 4.53 -27.89
CA ASP A 146 -11.96 4.95 -26.58
C ASP A 146 -10.92 6.07 -26.68
N LEU A 147 -9.99 5.98 -27.63
CA LEU A 147 -9.00 7.03 -27.90
C LEU A 147 -9.66 8.31 -28.42
N VAL A 148 -10.62 8.17 -29.35
CA VAL A 148 -11.37 9.30 -29.95
C VAL A 148 -12.33 9.98 -28.96
N GLN A 149 -12.84 9.24 -27.97
CA GLN A 149 -13.74 9.77 -26.94
C GLN A 149 -12.99 10.35 -25.73
N SER A 150 -11.82 9.81 -25.40
CA SER A 150 -11.03 10.23 -24.22
C SER A 150 -10.04 11.37 -24.49
N ARG A 151 -9.79 11.70 -25.76
CA ARG A 151 -8.84 12.72 -26.17
C ARG A 151 -9.48 13.62 -27.21
N SER A 152 -9.20 14.91 -27.11
CA SER A 152 -9.64 15.84 -28.15
C SER A 152 -9.02 15.46 -29.50
N VAL A 153 -9.71 15.78 -30.59
CA VAL A 153 -9.16 15.60 -31.94
C VAL A 153 -7.80 16.30 -32.07
N GLY A 154 -7.62 17.45 -31.41
CA GLY A 154 -6.36 18.19 -31.35
C GLY A 154 -5.22 17.42 -30.67
N GLU A 155 -5.44 16.77 -29.53
CA GLU A 155 -4.42 16.00 -28.81
C GLU A 155 -4.02 14.72 -29.53
N LEU A 156 -4.98 14.00 -30.13
CA LEU A 156 -4.70 12.79 -30.91
C LEU A 156 -3.88 13.12 -32.15
N MET A 157 -4.22 14.23 -32.81
CA MET A 157 -3.44 14.78 -33.90
C MET A 157 -2.06 15.19 -33.37
N THR A 158 -1.97 15.92 -32.26
CA THR A 158 -0.71 16.41 -31.68
C THR A 158 0.23 15.29 -31.19
N ALA A 159 -0.24 14.20 -30.59
CA ALA A 159 0.63 13.11 -30.09
C ALA A 159 1.15 12.22 -31.22
N ALA A 160 0.27 11.89 -32.18
CA ALA A 160 0.68 11.25 -33.42
C ALA A 160 1.63 12.17 -34.19
N GLU A 161 1.34 13.47 -34.20
CA GLU A 161 2.22 14.51 -34.71
C GLU A 161 3.47 14.68 -33.88
N THR A 162 3.56 14.46 -32.56
CA THR A 162 4.78 14.76 -31.78
C THR A 162 5.89 13.76 -32.05
N ARG A 163 5.59 12.45 -32.10
CA ARG A 163 6.58 11.47 -32.59
C ARG A 163 6.85 11.69 -34.07
N LYS A 164 5.82 11.94 -34.89
CA LYS A 164 6.02 12.24 -36.32
C LYS A 164 6.76 13.55 -36.56
N TRP A 165 6.66 14.53 -35.68
CA TRP A 165 7.17 15.90 -35.76
C TRP A 165 8.60 15.88 -35.28
N THR A 166 8.90 15.30 -34.12
CA THR A 166 10.29 15.02 -33.69
C THR A 166 11.04 14.26 -34.78
N MET A 167 10.44 13.21 -35.36
CA MET A 167 11.02 12.52 -36.52
C MET A 167 11.13 13.43 -37.77
N LYS A 168 10.14 14.27 -38.06
CA LYS A 168 10.12 15.19 -39.22
C LYS A 168 11.10 16.35 -39.08
N VAL A 169 11.39 16.79 -37.86
CA VAL A 169 12.41 17.79 -37.53
C VAL A 169 13.78 17.16 -37.26
N GLY A 170 13.95 15.85 -37.53
CA GLY A 170 15.23 15.15 -37.47
C GLY A 170 15.68 14.68 -36.08
N HIS A 171 14.83 14.82 -35.05
CA HIS A 171 15.11 14.42 -33.68
C HIS A 171 14.46 13.08 -33.33
N HIS A 172 15.27 12.04 -33.16
CA HIS A 172 14.80 10.68 -32.82
C HIS A 172 14.72 10.45 -31.31
N VAL A 173 13.92 11.27 -30.60
CA VAL A 173 13.87 11.27 -29.13
C VAL A 173 13.18 10.04 -28.55
N PHE A 174 12.15 9.50 -29.22
CA PHE A 174 11.35 8.39 -28.71
C PHE A 174 11.50 7.13 -29.58
N PRO A 175 11.63 5.93 -28.97
CA PRO A 175 11.67 4.68 -29.71
C PRO A 175 10.33 4.42 -30.42
N SER A 176 10.32 3.53 -31.41
CA SER A 176 9.07 3.08 -32.02
C SER A 176 8.24 2.25 -31.03
N TYR A 177 6.93 2.15 -31.29
CA TYR A 177 6.08 1.27 -30.50
C TYR A 177 6.53 -0.20 -30.58
N GLU A 178 7.06 -0.63 -31.72
CA GLU A 178 7.64 -1.96 -31.90
C GLU A 178 8.82 -2.22 -30.95
N CYS A 179 9.72 -1.23 -30.78
CA CYS A 179 10.80 -1.32 -29.79
C CYS A 179 10.25 -1.47 -28.36
N ILE A 180 9.16 -0.75 -28.02
CA ILE A 180 8.52 -0.87 -26.69
C ILE A 180 7.89 -2.25 -26.51
N VAL A 181 7.19 -2.78 -27.51
CA VAL A 181 6.61 -4.13 -27.47
C VAL A 181 7.69 -5.18 -27.29
N LYS A 182 8.81 -5.07 -28.04
CA LYS A 182 9.97 -5.96 -27.88
C LYS A 182 10.55 -5.90 -26.46
N ALA A 183 10.69 -4.70 -25.90
CA ALA A 183 11.17 -4.53 -24.52
C ALA A 183 10.20 -5.11 -23.47
N LYS A 184 8.88 -4.92 -23.66
CA LYS A 184 7.84 -5.49 -22.80
C LYS A 184 7.86 -7.02 -22.81
N LYS A 185 7.98 -7.64 -23.99
CA LYS A 185 8.07 -9.10 -24.12
C LYS A 185 9.25 -9.68 -23.33
N GLY A 186 10.38 -8.98 -23.27
CA GLY A 186 11.53 -9.39 -22.44
C GLY A 186 11.30 -9.32 -20.93
N CYS A 187 10.19 -8.72 -20.47
CA CYS A 187 9.84 -8.62 -19.05
C CYS A 187 8.89 -9.72 -18.59
N TYR A 188 8.28 -10.48 -19.50
CA TYR A 188 7.31 -11.52 -19.18
C TYR A 188 8.01 -12.89 -19.09
N PRO A 189 7.55 -13.78 -18.18
CA PRO A 189 7.85 -15.21 -18.29
C PRO A 189 7.40 -15.77 -19.65
N SER A 190 7.93 -16.94 -20.04
CA SER A 190 7.49 -17.62 -21.27
C SER A 190 5.99 -17.94 -21.21
N GLU A 191 5.33 -17.90 -22.36
CA GLU A 191 3.87 -18.10 -22.46
C GLU A 191 3.45 -19.49 -21.98
N GLU A 192 4.29 -20.53 -22.07
CA GLU A 192 3.96 -21.86 -21.55
C GLU A 192 3.75 -21.92 -20.03
N HIS A 193 4.32 -20.96 -19.28
CA HIS A 193 4.21 -20.89 -17.82
C HIS A 193 3.06 -20.01 -17.34
N ILE A 194 2.26 -19.46 -18.27
CA ILE A 194 1.15 -18.56 -17.97
C ILE A 194 -0.16 -19.24 -18.34
N VAL A 195 -1.00 -19.48 -17.34
CA VAL A 195 -2.33 -20.05 -17.51
C VAL A 195 -3.38 -18.96 -17.31
N VAL A 196 -4.20 -18.73 -18.34
CA VAL A 196 -5.32 -17.78 -18.29
C VAL A 196 -6.60 -18.49 -18.64
N THR A 197 -7.59 -18.45 -17.74
CA THR A 197 -8.94 -18.95 -17.95
C THR A 197 -9.95 -17.83 -17.74
N GLN A 198 -11.25 -18.13 -17.84
CA GLN A 198 -12.31 -17.17 -17.55
C GLN A 198 -12.41 -16.80 -16.06
N SER A 199 -11.94 -17.68 -15.17
CA SER A 199 -12.10 -17.54 -13.71
C SER A 199 -10.78 -17.31 -12.95
N ARG A 200 -9.62 -17.46 -13.62
CA ARG A 200 -8.30 -17.21 -12.99
C ARG A 200 -7.22 -16.86 -14.00
N ALA A 201 -6.16 -16.22 -13.52
CA ALA A 201 -4.87 -16.22 -14.19
C ALA A 201 -3.77 -16.59 -13.19
N GLU A 202 -2.85 -17.43 -13.60
CA GLU A 202 -1.78 -17.97 -12.77
C GLU A 202 -0.50 -18.07 -13.58
N ILE A 203 0.61 -17.73 -12.92
CA ILE A 203 1.96 -17.89 -13.43
C ILE A 203 2.65 -18.94 -12.56
N GLU A 204 3.33 -19.89 -13.18
CA GLU A 204 4.17 -20.83 -12.44
C GLU A 204 5.18 -20.08 -11.56
N LEU A 205 5.22 -20.44 -10.26
CA LEU A 205 6.02 -19.70 -9.29
C LEU A 205 7.51 -19.66 -9.65
N GLN A 206 8.06 -20.80 -10.11
CA GLN A 206 9.45 -20.88 -10.56
C GLN A 206 9.73 -19.90 -11.71
N ALA A 207 8.84 -19.84 -12.71
CA ALA A 207 9.03 -19.01 -13.89
C ALA A 207 9.03 -17.50 -13.55
N ILE A 208 8.13 -17.05 -12.66
CA ILE A 208 8.11 -15.64 -12.25
C ILE A 208 9.29 -15.29 -11.33
N LEU A 209 9.74 -16.21 -10.48
CA LEU A 209 10.94 -16.03 -9.65
C LEU A 209 12.21 -15.97 -10.51
N ASN A 210 12.35 -16.87 -11.50
CA ASN A 210 13.43 -16.87 -12.49
C ASN A 210 13.51 -15.51 -13.19
N LYS A 211 12.40 -15.07 -13.79
CA LYS A 211 12.34 -13.77 -14.47
C LYS A 211 12.65 -12.61 -13.52
N THR A 212 12.31 -12.72 -12.24
CA THR A 212 12.60 -11.67 -11.26
C THR A 212 14.09 -11.64 -10.90
N ALA A 213 14.71 -12.80 -10.66
CA ALA A 213 16.13 -12.92 -10.39
C ALA A 213 16.98 -12.46 -11.58
N GLU A 214 16.68 -12.92 -12.80
CA GLU A 214 17.36 -12.48 -14.04
C GLU A 214 17.39 -10.94 -14.16
N ARG A 215 16.23 -10.31 -13.94
CA ARG A 215 16.09 -8.85 -14.05
C ARG A 215 16.80 -8.11 -12.93
N LEU A 216 16.86 -8.67 -11.73
CA LEU A 216 17.60 -8.11 -10.61
C LEU A 216 19.11 -8.22 -10.81
N ILE A 217 19.61 -9.39 -11.25
CA ILE A 217 21.02 -9.61 -11.58
C ILE A 217 21.46 -8.65 -12.69
N GLU A 218 20.67 -8.52 -13.76
CA GLU A 218 20.96 -7.56 -14.83
C GLU A 218 20.96 -6.11 -14.33
N ALA A 219 19.98 -5.73 -13.52
CA ALA A 219 19.90 -4.38 -12.95
C ALA A 219 21.04 -4.09 -11.96
N GLN A 220 21.71 -5.12 -11.44
CA GLN A 220 22.82 -5.01 -10.49
C GLN A 220 24.14 -5.52 -11.11
N ARG A 221 24.22 -5.56 -12.45
CA ARG A 221 25.36 -6.10 -13.21
C ARG A 221 26.70 -5.63 -12.66
N GLU A 222 26.88 -4.32 -12.46
CA GLU A 222 28.14 -3.76 -11.98
C GLU A 222 28.51 -4.25 -10.57
N VAL A 223 27.55 -4.25 -9.64
CA VAL A 223 27.76 -4.72 -8.26
C VAL A 223 28.07 -6.21 -8.25
N VAL A 224 27.27 -7.01 -8.96
CA VAL A 224 27.46 -8.46 -9.07
C VAL A 224 28.83 -8.77 -9.66
N THR A 225 29.21 -8.14 -10.77
CA THR A 225 30.54 -8.32 -11.39
C THR A 225 31.69 -7.94 -10.44
N SER A 226 31.51 -6.92 -9.59
CA SER A 226 32.54 -6.52 -8.63
C SER A 226 32.76 -7.53 -7.49
N VAL A 227 31.72 -8.28 -7.11
CA VAL A 227 31.81 -9.27 -6.04
C VAL A 227 32.24 -10.64 -6.55
N LEU A 228 31.86 -11.03 -7.77
CA LEU A 228 32.18 -12.35 -8.37
C LEU A 228 33.64 -12.83 -8.17
N PRO A 229 34.69 -12.01 -8.32
CA PRO A 229 36.08 -12.44 -8.11
C PRO A 229 36.40 -12.91 -6.68
N ASN A 230 35.61 -12.45 -5.70
CA ASN A 230 35.80 -12.75 -4.28
C ASN A 230 34.91 -13.90 -3.80
N ILE A 231 34.08 -14.47 -4.67
CA ILE A 231 33.18 -15.56 -4.31
C ILE A 231 33.62 -16.85 -5.01
N SER A 232 33.46 -17.98 -4.32
CA SER A 232 33.85 -19.31 -4.80
C SER A 232 33.21 -19.62 -6.17
N PRO A 233 33.83 -20.43 -7.05
CA PRO A 233 33.29 -20.76 -8.38
C PRO A 233 31.86 -21.36 -8.40
N ASN A 234 31.37 -21.85 -7.26
CA ASN A 234 30.04 -22.43 -7.06
C ASN A 234 29.11 -21.54 -6.22
N SER A 235 29.46 -20.27 -6.08
CA SER A 235 28.77 -19.39 -5.13
C SER A 235 27.35 -19.08 -5.55
N SER A 236 26.45 -19.23 -4.59
CA SER A 236 25.03 -18.98 -4.76
C SER A 236 24.60 -17.68 -4.07
N PHE A 237 23.75 -16.91 -4.74
CA PHE A 237 23.02 -15.83 -4.09
C PHE A 237 21.71 -16.36 -3.51
N THR A 238 21.18 -15.68 -2.50
CA THR A 238 19.83 -15.95 -1.99
C THR A 238 18.95 -14.72 -2.18
N LEU A 239 17.86 -14.89 -2.93
CA LEU A 239 16.80 -13.91 -3.05
C LEU A 239 15.75 -14.15 -1.97
N ILE A 240 15.76 -13.28 -0.95
CA ILE A 240 14.74 -13.27 0.11
C ILE A 240 13.55 -12.45 -0.38
N SER A 241 12.37 -13.06 -0.38
CA SER A 241 11.11 -12.44 -0.77
C SER A 241 10.07 -12.64 0.33
N LYS A 242 9.11 -11.73 0.43
CA LYS A 242 7.86 -11.97 1.18
C LYS A 242 6.73 -12.26 0.21
N TRP A 243 5.77 -13.06 0.63
CA TRP A 243 4.59 -13.36 -0.18
C TRP A 243 3.36 -13.52 0.71
N GLY A 244 2.21 -13.62 0.06
CA GLY A 244 0.94 -13.91 0.71
C GLY A 244 -0.23 -13.65 -0.23
N CYS A 245 -1.41 -13.51 0.36
CA CYS A 245 -2.65 -13.35 -0.37
C CYS A 245 -3.61 -12.38 0.33
N ASP A 246 -4.50 -11.81 -0.46
CA ASP A 246 -5.55 -10.91 0.02
C ASP A 246 -6.82 -11.05 -0.83
N GLY A 247 -7.97 -10.92 -0.16
CA GLY A 247 -9.30 -11.02 -0.73
C GLY A 247 -9.97 -9.65 -0.83
N SER A 248 -10.45 -9.32 -2.03
CA SER A 248 -11.23 -8.12 -2.30
C SER A 248 -12.62 -8.48 -2.80
N SER A 249 -13.60 -7.61 -2.51
CA SER A 249 -15.02 -7.84 -2.80
C SER A 249 -15.68 -6.58 -3.32
N GLY A 250 -16.83 -6.73 -3.97
CA GLY A 250 -17.60 -5.60 -4.52
C GLY A 250 -16.98 -5.01 -5.78
N HIS A 251 -16.27 -5.84 -6.54
CA HIS A 251 -15.87 -5.52 -7.90
C HIS A 251 -17.11 -5.44 -8.81
N SER A 252 -17.03 -4.63 -9.86
CA SER A 252 -18.13 -4.54 -10.83
C SER A 252 -18.24 -5.83 -11.62
N ALA A 253 -19.41 -6.45 -11.60
CA ALA A 253 -19.68 -7.65 -12.37
C ALA A 253 -19.70 -7.34 -13.88
N TYR A 254 -18.88 -8.02 -14.67
CA TYR A 254 -18.87 -7.85 -16.10
C TYR A 254 -19.91 -8.77 -16.75
N LYS A 255 -20.49 -8.32 -17.88
CA LYS A 255 -21.43 -9.13 -18.67
C LYS A 255 -20.72 -10.22 -19.48
N GLN A 256 -19.84 -10.99 -18.85
CA GLN A 256 -19.02 -12.04 -19.45
C GLN A 256 -19.59 -13.44 -19.21
N ARG A 257 -19.21 -14.39 -20.06
CA ARG A 257 -19.61 -15.79 -19.93
C ARG A 257 -18.56 -16.50 -19.08
N PHE A 258 -19.01 -17.23 -18.07
CA PHE A 258 -18.21 -18.19 -17.32
C PHE A 258 -18.51 -19.63 -17.79
N GLU A 259 -17.59 -20.54 -17.52
CA GLU A 259 -17.77 -21.98 -17.79
C GLU A 259 -18.78 -22.59 -16.81
N ASN A 260 -18.74 -22.17 -15.55
CA ASN A 260 -19.68 -22.56 -14.51
C ASN A 260 -20.67 -21.42 -14.22
N SER A 261 -21.96 -21.74 -14.02
CA SER A 261 -23.01 -20.75 -13.74
C SER A 261 -22.87 -20.09 -12.38
N GLU A 262 -22.17 -20.73 -11.44
CA GLU A 262 -21.96 -20.23 -10.08
C GLU A 262 -20.73 -19.30 -9.95
N ASP A 263 -19.90 -19.21 -11.00
CA ASP A 263 -18.71 -18.35 -10.99
C ASP A 263 -19.10 -16.87 -11.09
N THR A 264 -18.34 -16.02 -10.40
CA THR A 264 -18.59 -14.58 -10.33
C THR A 264 -17.27 -13.80 -10.21
N ASP A 265 -17.19 -12.67 -10.91
CA ASP A 265 -16.07 -11.71 -10.86
C ASP A 265 -16.26 -10.61 -9.79
N GLU A 266 -17.29 -10.72 -8.95
CA GLU A 266 -17.53 -9.80 -7.83
C GLU A 266 -16.47 -9.88 -6.73
N PHE A 267 -15.79 -11.03 -6.64
CA PHE A 267 -14.76 -11.33 -5.66
C PHE A 267 -13.44 -11.60 -6.36
N LEU A 268 -12.38 -11.03 -5.84
CA LEU A 268 -11.03 -11.21 -6.34
C LEU A 268 -10.13 -11.68 -5.22
N PHE A 269 -9.48 -12.82 -5.42
CA PHE A 269 -8.49 -13.34 -4.48
C PHE A 269 -7.13 -13.39 -5.15
N VAL A 270 -6.16 -12.64 -4.62
CA VAL A 270 -4.86 -12.39 -5.27
C VAL A 270 -3.74 -12.95 -4.42
N TYR A 271 -2.79 -13.63 -5.07
CA TYR A 271 -1.50 -14.04 -4.50
C TYR A 271 -0.39 -13.22 -5.12
N SER A 272 0.53 -12.74 -4.31
CA SER A 272 1.65 -11.92 -4.78
C SER A 272 2.88 -12.13 -3.92
N PHE A 273 4.04 -11.79 -4.47
CA PHE A 273 5.30 -11.72 -3.73
C PHE A 273 6.03 -10.40 -4.00
N VAL A 274 6.93 -10.05 -3.09
CA VAL A 274 7.78 -8.87 -3.16
C VAL A 274 9.21 -9.31 -2.87
N PRO A 275 10.17 -9.11 -3.80
CA PRO A 275 11.58 -9.32 -3.50
C PRO A 275 12.06 -8.28 -2.49
N LEU A 276 12.78 -8.72 -1.46
CA LEU A 276 13.24 -7.87 -0.35
C LEU A 276 14.74 -7.62 -0.42
N ARG A 277 15.53 -8.70 -0.51
CA ARG A 277 16.99 -8.65 -0.48
C ARG A 277 17.57 -9.72 -1.39
N LEU A 278 18.64 -9.37 -2.10
CA LEU A 278 19.56 -10.32 -2.72
C LEU A 278 20.84 -10.31 -1.89
N ILE A 279 21.23 -11.46 -1.36
CA ILE A 279 22.44 -11.61 -0.53
C ILE A 279 23.36 -12.67 -1.11
N ASP A 280 24.66 -12.56 -0.83
CA ASP A 280 25.63 -13.63 -1.10
C ASP A 280 25.69 -14.65 0.05
N GLU A 281 26.59 -15.64 -0.07
CA GLU A 281 26.79 -16.67 0.97
C GLU A 281 27.39 -16.11 2.27
N GLY A 282 28.06 -14.97 2.20
CA GLY A 282 28.58 -14.22 3.35
C GLY A 282 27.53 -13.36 4.05
N ASN A 283 26.26 -13.39 3.61
CA ASN A 283 25.18 -12.49 4.00
C ASN A 283 25.41 -11.01 3.65
N ASN A 284 26.33 -10.71 2.73
CA ASN A 284 26.49 -9.36 2.21
C ASN A 284 25.32 -9.02 1.31
N ILE A 285 24.82 -7.79 1.42
CA ILE A 285 23.68 -7.31 0.64
C ILE A 285 24.15 -6.86 -0.74
N ILE A 286 23.72 -7.57 -1.77
CA ILE A 286 23.94 -7.21 -3.17
C ILE A 286 22.87 -6.23 -3.66
N TRP A 287 21.63 -6.46 -3.23
CA TRP A 287 20.52 -5.58 -3.52
C TRP A 287 19.51 -5.56 -2.38
N GLN A 288 18.97 -4.37 -2.11
CA GLN A 288 17.93 -4.14 -1.12
C GLN A 288 16.77 -3.42 -1.80
N ASN A 289 15.56 -3.92 -1.61
CA ASN A 289 14.36 -3.22 -2.04
C ASN A 289 14.21 -1.89 -1.29
N PRO A 290 14.22 -0.73 -1.98
CA PRO A 290 14.15 0.58 -1.35
C PRO A 290 12.73 0.94 -0.86
N ARG A 291 11.70 0.22 -1.33
CA ARG A 291 10.29 0.43 -0.98
C ARG A 291 9.56 -0.93 -0.83
N PRO A 292 9.84 -1.73 0.21
CA PRO A 292 9.30 -3.08 0.40
C PRO A 292 7.77 -3.18 0.51
N SER A 293 7.09 -2.05 0.76
CA SER A 293 5.61 -1.98 0.85
C SER A 293 4.97 -1.27 -0.35
N SER A 294 5.75 -0.95 -1.39
CA SER A 294 5.21 -0.34 -2.61
C SER A 294 4.66 -1.41 -3.55
N THR A 295 3.51 -1.11 -4.16
CA THR A 295 2.90 -1.93 -5.22
C THR A 295 3.80 -2.10 -6.45
N ILE A 296 4.77 -1.19 -6.67
CA ILE A 296 5.72 -1.26 -7.80
C ILE A 296 6.57 -2.54 -7.76
N PHE A 297 6.87 -3.06 -6.57
CA PHE A 297 7.64 -4.29 -6.39
C PHE A 297 6.75 -5.51 -6.09
N CYS A 298 5.43 -5.33 -6.05
CA CYS A 298 4.49 -6.41 -5.79
C CYS A 298 4.20 -7.16 -7.08
N ARG A 299 4.80 -8.36 -7.21
CA ARG A 299 4.65 -9.21 -8.39
C ARG A 299 3.50 -10.19 -8.21
N PRO A 300 2.55 -10.27 -9.15
CA PRO A 300 1.46 -11.22 -9.08
C PRO A 300 1.97 -12.65 -9.31
N ILE A 301 1.47 -13.59 -8.50
CA ILE A 301 1.62 -15.03 -8.72
C ILE A 301 0.37 -15.53 -9.45
N LYS A 302 -0.79 -15.26 -8.86
CA LYS A 302 -2.10 -15.61 -9.41
C LYS A 302 -3.19 -14.68 -8.91
N PHE A 303 -4.28 -14.60 -9.65
CA PHE A 303 -5.54 -14.11 -9.14
C PHE A 303 -6.69 -15.01 -9.57
N ILE A 304 -7.70 -15.14 -8.71
CA ILE A 304 -8.83 -16.03 -8.89
C ILE A 304 -10.11 -15.24 -8.58
N PHE A 305 -11.13 -15.40 -9.43
CA PHE A 305 -12.45 -14.83 -9.23
C PHE A 305 -13.27 -15.72 -8.28
N VAL A 306 -12.95 -15.65 -7.00
CA VAL A 306 -13.59 -16.44 -5.95
C VAL A 306 -13.67 -15.65 -4.66
N LYS A 307 -14.72 -15.88 -3.88
CA LYS A 307 -14.83 -15.33 -2.54
C LYS A 307 -13.78 -15.95 -1.63
N GLU A 308 -13.07 -15.11 -0.88
CA GLU A 308 -12.16 -15.54 0.18
C GLU A 308 -12.94 -16.32 1.26
N THR A 309 -12.68 -17.62 1.34
CA THR A 309 -13.20 -18.52 2.39
C THR A 309 -12.04 -19.24 3.07
N MET A 310 -12.27 -19.79 4.27
CA MET A 310 -11.27 -20.54 5.01
C MET A 310 -10.75 -21.75 4.21
N GLU A 311 -11.67 -22.52 3.63
CA GLU A 311 -11.39 -23.67 2.76
C GLU A 311 -10.52 -23.27 1.56
N MET A 312 -10.95 -22.26 0.79
CA MET A 312 -10.25 -21.81 -0.42
C MET A 312 -8.88 -21.23 -0.09
N THR A 313 -8.77 -20.49 1.01
CA THR A 313 -7.49 -19.93 1.48
C THR A 313 -6.51 -21.04 1.80
N LYS A 314 -6.94 -22.07 2.55
CA LYS A 314 -6.10 -23.22 2.90
C LYS A 314 -5.64 -23.98 1.65
N ILE A 315 -6.58 -24.34 0.77
CA ILE A 315 -6.28 -25.08 -0.46
C ILE A 315 -5.30 -24.30 -1.35
N GLU A 316 -5.60 -23.03 -1.64
CA GLU A 316 -4.80 -22.25 -2.59
C GLU A 316 -3.45 -21.83 -2.04
N THR A 317 -3.33 -21.63 -0.72
CA THR A 317 -2.04 -21.36 -0.05
C THR A 317 -1.18 -22.61 -0.01
N ASN A 318 -1.76 -23.78 0.29
CA ASN A 318 -1.02 -25.04 0.30
C ASN A 318 -0.45 -25.38 -1.09
N LYS A 319 -1.17 -25.09 -2.18
CA LYS A 319 -0.64 -25.23 -3.54
C LYS A 319 0.60 -24.35 -3.79
N VAL A 320 0.61 -23.13 -3.25
CA VAL A 320 1.78 -22.24 -3.39
C VAL A 320 2.93 -22.73 -2.49
N LEU A 321 2.64 -23.20 -1.28
CA LEU A 321 3.64 -23.82 -0.40
C LEU A 321 4.28 -25.07 -1.03
N GLU A 322 3.49 -25.91 -1.68
CA GLU A 322 3.98 -27.06 -2.43
C GLU A 322 4.91 -26.64 -3.57
N GLN A 323 4.53 -25.60 -4.34
CA GLN A 323 5.42 -25.01 -5.34
C GLN A 323 6.72 -24.47 -4.71
N ILE A 324 6.64 -23.80 -3.55
CA ILE A 324 7.81 -23.27 -2.82
C ILE A 324 8.76 -24.40 -2.41
N ASN A 325 8.23 -25.52 -1.89
CA ASN A 325 9.03 -26.65 -1.45
C ASN A 325 9.76 -27.34 -2.60
N ASN A 326 9.25 -27.22 -3.82
CA ASN A 326 9.82 -27.79 -5.03
C ASN A 326 10.62 -26.77 -5.87
N LEU A 327 10.92 -25.57 -5.34
CA LEU A 327 11.68 -24.56 -6.08
C LEU A 327 13.14 -24.99 -6.27
N GLU A 328 13.61 -24.78 -7.49
CA GLU A 328 15.02 -24.91 -7.86
C GLU A 328 15.70 -23.53 -7.88
N PRO A 329 17.03 -23.45 -7.65
CA PRO A 329 17.77 -22.22 -7.85
C PRO A 329 17.67 -21.72 -9.31
N THR A 330 17.49 -20.41 -9.50
CA THR A 330 17.56 -19.81 -10.85
C THR A 330 19.00 -19.76 -11.32
N SER A 331 19.28 -20.27 -12.53
CA SER A 331 20.54 -20.02 -13.23
C SER A 331 20.45 -18.75 -14.08
N CYS A 332 21.43 -17.86 -13.92
CA CYS A 332 21.56 -16.60 -14.65
C CYS A 332 22.96 -16.52 -15.27
N ASP A 333 23.07 -16.18 -16.55
CA ASP A 333 24.38 -15.85 -17.17
C ASP A 333 24.66 -14.35 -17.03
N LEU A 334 25.78 -14.01 -16.43
CA LEU A 334 26.31 -12.65 -16.41
C LEU A 334 27.79 -12.65 -16.77
N ALA A 335 28.12 -12.03 -17.91
CA ALA A 335 29.48 -11.87 -18.41
C ALA A 335 30.24 -13.21 -18.57
N GLY A 336 29.53 -14.30 -18.91
CA GLY A 336 30.12 -15.63 -19.08
C GLY A 336 30.34 -16.38 -17.78
N SER A 337 29.86 -15.85 -16.65
CA SER A 337 29.79 -16.55 -15.37
C SER A 337 28.37 -17.02 -15.12
N GLU A 338 28.22 -18.31 -14.77
CA GLU A 338 26.95 -18.87 -14.36
C GLU A 338 26.69 -18.54 -12.89
N ILE A 339 25.56 -17.87 -12.64
CA ILE A 339 25.15 -17.42 -11.32
C ILE A 339 23.94 -18.23 -10.87
N SER A 340 24.04 -18.86 -9.71
CA SER A 340 22.91 -19.55 -9.08
C SER A 340 22.22 -18.67 -8.04
N VAL A 341 20.90 -18.51 -8.13
CA VAL A 341 20.09 -17.74 -7.18
C VAL A 341 19.07 -18.64 -6.50
N LYS A 342 19.28 -18.94 -5.22
CA LYS A 342 18.32 -19.65 -4.36
C LYS A 342 17.18 -18.71 -3.95
N HIS A 343 15.99 -19.25 -3.75
CA HIS A 343 14.81 -18.48 -3.35
C HIS A 343 14.40 -18.80 -1.92
N LYS A 344 14.19 -17.75 -1.10
CA LYS A 344 13.63 -17.86 0.25
C LYS A 344 12.37 -17.02 0.34
N LEU A 345 11.21 -17.66 0.51
CA LEU A 345 9.91 -17.00 0.54
C LEU A 345 9.32 -16.99 1.95
N LEU A 346 8.98 -15.79 2.45
CA LEU A 346 8.41 -15.57 3.79
C LEU A 346 6.91 -15.24 3.68
N LEU A 347 6.05 -16.12 4.18
CA LEU A 347 4.59 -15.93 4.18
C LEU A 347 4.17 -14.89 5.23
N THR A 348 4.39 -13.62 4.94
CA THR A 348 4.20 -12.49 5.87
C THR A 348 3.27 -11.41 5.33
N MET A 349 2.82 -11.53 4.08
CA MET A 349 1.82 -10.65 3.48
C MET A 349 0.42 -11.24 3.67
N THR A 350 0.07 -11.56 4.91
CA THR A 350 -1.20 -12.18 5.28
C THR A 350 -1.97 -11.31 6.27
N ASP A 351 -3.29 -11.44 6.26
CA ASP A 351 -4.14 -10.90 7.31
C ASP A 351 -4.42 -11.95 8.40
N GLY A 352 -5.12 -11.53 9.46
CA GLY A 352 -5.48 -12.46 10.54
C GLY A 352 -6.45 -13.56 10.11
N LYS A 353 -7.24 -13.36 9.05
CA LYS A 353 -8.17 -14.40 8.56
C LYS A 353 -7.40 -15.51 7.86
N VAL A 354 -6.42 -15.15 7.03
CA VAL A 354 -5.51 -16.11 6.38
C VAL A 354 -4.75 -16.89 7.42
N CYS A 355 -4.18 -16.23 8.44
CA CYS A 355 -3.51 -16.92 9.55
C CYS A 355 -4.46 -17.91 10.24
N ASN A 356 -5.68 -17.48 10.58
CA ASN A 356 -6.68 -18.34 11.21
C ASN A 356 -7.07 -19.54 10.34
N ALA A 357 -7.13 -19.38 9.02
CA ALA A 357 -7.43 -20.47 8.11
C ALA A 357 -6.31 -21.51 8.06
N LEU A 358 -5.05 -21.06 8.09
CA LEU A 358 -3.87 -21.93 8.03
C LEU A 358 -3.59 -22.64 9.36
N THR A 359 -3.96 -22.03 10.49
CA THR A 359 -3.80 -22.62 11.84
C THR A 359 -5.05 -23.35 12.33
N GLU A 360 -6.05 -23.54 11.46
CA GLU A 360 -7.35 -24.16 11.82
C GLU A 360 -8.04 -23.48 13.02
N THR A 361 -7.78 -22.19 13.19
CA THR A 361 -8.36 -21.38 14.25
C THR A 361 -9.73 -20.86 13.81
N HIS A 362 -10.79 -21.60 14.13
CA HIS A 362 -12.15 -21.28 13.67
C HIS A 362 -12.71 -19.95 14.20
N SER A 363 -12.24 -19.46 15.35
CA SER A 363 -12.72 -18.21 15.94
C SER A 363 -11.74 -17.08 15.67
N SER A 364 -12.22 -16.01 15.03
CA SER A 364 -11.43 -14.80 14.79
C SER A 364 -11.05 -14.02 16.06
N GLN A 365 -11.60 -14.40 17.21
CA GLN A 365 -11.28 -13.83 18.51
C GLN A 365 -10.25 -14.66 19.29
N LYS A 366 -9.93 -15.88 18.83
CA LYS A 366 -8.90 -16.72 19.42
C LYS A 366 -7.56 -16.35 18.79
N CYS A 367 -6.52 -16.21 19.61
CA CYS A 367 -5.18 -15.96 19.09
C CYS A 367 -4.66 -17.20 18.37
N TYR A 368 -4.25 -17.05 17.11
CA TYR A 368 -3.66 -18.17 16.35
C TYR A 368 -2.26 -18.54 16.83
N ILE A 369 -1.57 -17.69 17.60
CA ILE A 369 -0.22 -17.97 18.12
C ILE A 369 -0.29 -18.83 19.39
N CYS A 370 -1.07 -18.41 20.38
CA CYS A 370 -1.09 -19.04 21.70
C CYS A 370 -2.42 -19.75 22.04
N GLY A 371 -3.39 -19.72 21.13
CA GLY A 371 -4.69 -20.35 21.33
C GLY A 371 -5.58 -19.68 22.39
N ALA A 372 -5.15 -18.58 23.00
CA ALA A 372 -5.91 -17.91 24.05
C ALA A 372 -7.19 -17.26 23.49
N THR A 373 -8.29 -17.42 24.23
CA THR A 373 -9.55 -16.71 23.98
C THR A 373 -9.54 -15.35 24.70
N PRO A 374 -10.41 -14.39 24.36
CA PRO A 374 -10.45 -13.10 25.04
C PRO A 374 -10.69 -13.22 26.55
N THR A 375 -11.49 -14.21 26.97
CA THR A 375 -11.73 -14.48 28.40
C THR A 375 -10.45 -14.92 29.11
N MET A 376 -9.63 -15.74 28.45
CA MET A 376 -8.35 -16.20 28.99
C MET A 376 -7.35 -15.04 29.08
N MET A 377 -7.29 -14.18 28.06
CA MET A 377 -6.37 -13.04 28.00
C MET A 377 -6.63 -11.98 29.08
N ASN A 378 -7.81 -11.97 29.71
CA ASN A 378 -8.12 -11.07 30.82
C ASN A 378 -7.60 -11.57 32.18
N ASP A 379 -6.97 -12.74 32.22
CA ASP A 379 -6.33 -13.29 33.41
C ASP A 379 -4.82 -12.97 33.39
N GLU A 380 -4.44 -11.91 34.11
CA GLU A 380 -3.05 -11.41 34.15
C GLU A 380 -2.04 -12.43 34.68
N GLY A 381 -2.48 -13.42 35.47
CA GLY A 381 -1.62 -14.47 36.02
C GLY A 381 -1.41 -15.66 35.09
N ARG A 382 -2.12 -15.70 33.96
CA ARG A 382 -2.13 -16.87 33.07
C ARG A 382 -0.98 -16.80 32.05
N HIS A 383 -0.12 -17.81 32.11
CA HIS A 383 0.89 -18.04 31.09
C HIS A 383 0.27 -18.70 29.85
N PHE A 384 0.71 -18.30 28.66
CA PHE A 384 0.30 -18.92 27.40
C PHE A 384 1.51 -19.36 26.61
N ASP A 385 1.57 -20.67 26.35
CA ASP A 385 2.59 -21.21 25.47
C ASP A 385 2.29 -20.80 24.02
N SER A 386 3.35 -20.37 23.32
CA SER A 386 3.24 -19.91 21.94
C SER A 386 3.64 -21.03 21.00
N ASN A 387 2.85 -21.24 19.95
CA ASN A 387 3.27 -22.05 18.81
C ASN A 387 4.28 -21.24 17.99
N GLN A 388 5.56 -21.63 18.05
CA GLN A 388 6.65 -20.91 17.42
C GLN A 388 6.61 -20.97 15.89
N ASP A 389 6.02 -22.02 15.31
CA ASP A 389 5.87 -22.15 13.85
C ASP A 389 5.01 -20.99 13.30
N ASN A 390 4.04 -20.53 14.09
CA ASN A 390 3.16 -19.44 13.73
C ASN A 390 3.85 -18.07 13.73
N PHE A 391 5.09 -17.96 14.21
CA PHE A 391 5.89 -16.74 14.07
C PHE A 391 6.25 -16.47 12.60
N GLY A 392 6.25 -17.51 11.74
CA GLY A 392 6.48 -17.39 10.31
C GLY A 392 5.49 -16.47 9.58
N PHE A 393 4.29 -16.28 10.14
CA PHE A 393 3.29 -15.35 9.59
C PHE A 393 3.66 -13.87 9.77
N GLY A 394 4.64 -13.57 10.63
CA GLY A 394 5.04 -12.21 10.97
C GLY A 394 3.92 -11.41 11.65
N LEU A 395 4.13 -10.11 11.78
CA LEU A 395 3.17 -9.19 12.39
C LEU A 395 2.57 -8.24 11.34
N SER A 396 1.26 -8.34 11.14
CA SER A 396 0.55 -7.44 10.22
C SER A 396 0.38 -6.05 10.83
N THR A 397 1.34 -5.15 10.58
CA THR A 397 1.34 -3.80 11.17
C THR A 397 0.10 -3.00 10.80
N LEU A 398 -0.36 -3.11 9.55
CA LEU A 398 -1.60 -2.46 9.08
C LEU A 398 -2.80 -2.87 9.94
N HIS A 399 -2.97 -4.16 10.22
CA HIS A 399 -4.06 -4.65 11.05
C HIS A 399 -3.87 -4.30 12.52
N ALA A 400 -2.65 -4.23 13.04
CA ALA A 400 -2.39 -3.75 14.39
C ALA A 400 -2.92 -2.31 14.58
N TRP A 401 -2.67 -1.41 13.62
CA TRP A 401 -3.22 -0.05 13.62
C TRP A 401 -4.76 -0.04 13.58
N ILE A 402 -5.35 -0.77 12.63
CA ILE A 402 -6.81 -0.78 12.42
C ILE A 402 -7.54 -1.40 13.61
N ARG A 403 -7.11 -2.58 14.08
CA ARG A 403 -7.75 -3.30 15.19
C ARG A 403 -7.58 -2.58 16.52
N SER A 404 -6.44 -1.93 16.75
CA SER A 404 -6.28 -1.06 17.93
C SER A 404 -7.25 0.11 17.89
N PHE A 405 -7.36 0.80 16.74
CA PHE A 405 -8.33 1.88 16.58
C PHE A 405 -9.78 1.42 16.81
N GLU A 406 -10.18 0.29 16.22
CA GLU A 406 -11.51 -0.31 16.42
C GLU A 406 -11.76 -0.66 17.89
N CYS A 407 -10.76 -1.21 18.58
CA CYS A 407 -10.85 -1.51 20.01
C CYS A 407 -11.13 -0.25 20.83
N PHE A 408 -10.39 0.83 20.58
CA PHE A 408 -10.59 2.11 21.28
C PHE A 408 -11.98 2.70 21.01
N LEU A 409 -12.48 2.64 19.76
CA LEU A 409 -13.85 3.06 19.45
C LEU A 409 -14.86 2.22 20.24
N HIS A 410 -14.72 0.89 20.24
CA HIS A 410 -15.65 0.00 20.93
C HIS A 410 -15.64 0.18 22.45
N ILE A 411 -14.48 0.44 23.06
CA ILE A 411 -14.38 0.79 24.49
C ILE A 411 -15.10 2.12 24.72
N SER A 412 -14.79 3.12 23.89
CA SER A 412 -15.37 4.46 23.98
C SER A 412 -16.90 4.43 23.89
N TYR A 413 -17.48 3.65 22.98
CA TYR A 413 -18.94 3.49 22.86
C TYR A 413 -19.59 2.84 24.07
N LYS A 414 -18.83 2.07 24.86
CA LYS A 414 -19.32 1.28 26.00
C LYS A 414 -18.93 1.86 27.35
N LEU A 415 -18.35 3.06 27.41
CA LEU A 415 -17.92 3.69 28.66
C LEU A 415 -19.07 3.89 29.66
N ASP A 416 -20.30 4.10 29.19
CA ASP A 416 -21.48 4.28 30.06
C ASP A 416 -21.87 2.98 30.76
N ILE A 417 -21.74 1.85 30.06
CA ILE A 417 -22.15 0.53 30.57
C ILE A 417 -21.00 -0.22 31.25
N LYS A 418 -19.73 0.09 30.91
CA LYS A 418 -18.50 -0.55 31.40
C LYS A 418 -18.53 -2.08 31.32
N LYS A 419 -19.18 -2.61 30.28
CA LYS A 419 -19.31 -4.04 29.99
C LYS A 419 -18.87 -4.31 28.56
N TRP A 420 -18.32 -5.52 28.34
CA TRP A 420 -17.92 -5.95 27.01
C TRP A 420 -19.12 -6.11 26.05
N GLN A 421 -20.24 -6.65 26.56
CA GLN A 421 -21.49 -6.87 25.82
C GLN A 421 -22.62 -5.97 26.34
N ALA A 422 -23.34 -5.34 25.41
CA ALA A 422 -24.63 -4.70 25.65
C ALA A 422 -25.75 -5.71 25.35
N ARG A 423 -26.38 -6.26 26.39
CA ARG A 423 -27.40 -7.32 26.24
C ARG A 423 -28.81 -6.75 26.33
N SER A 424 -29.05 -5.82 27.25
CA SER A 424 -30.38 -5.23 27.45
C SER A 424 -30.69 -4.17 26.37
N SER A 425 -31.98 -3.92 26.12
CA SER A 425 -32.41 -2.88 25.18
C SER A 425 -31.93 -1.48 25.62
N GLN A 426 -31.87 -1.24 26.92
CA GLN A 426 -31.36 0.02 27.48
C GLN A 426 -29.85 0.18 27.26
N GLU A 427 -29.06 -0.87 27.48
CA GLU A 427 -27.62 -0.85 27.22
C GLU A 427 -27.35 -0.62 25.73
N LYS A 428 -28.08 -1.31 24.84
CA LYS A 428 -27.96 -1.12 23.38
C LYS A 428 -28.30 0.30 22.94
N ALA A 429 -29.34 0.90 23.52
CA ALA A 429 -29.72 2.28 23.24
C ALA A 429 -28.65 3.28 23.70
N SER A 430 -28.10 3.10 24.91
CA SER A 430 -27.00 3.93 25.43
C SER A 430 -25.74 3.84 24.55
N VAL A 431 -25.31 2.62 24.20
CA VAL A 431 -24.14 2.41 23.31
C VAL A 431 -24.36 3.05 21.94
N LYS A 432 -25.56 2.91 21.36
CA LYS A 432 -25.88 3.52 20.06
C LYS A 432 -25.85 5.04 20.13
N GLN A 433 -26.47 5.64 21.15
CA GLN A 433 -26.47 7.09 21.34
C GLN A 433 -25.05 7.64 21.45
N ARG A 434 -24.21 7.02 22.29
CA ARG A 434 -22.81 7.42 22.47
C ARG A 434 -21.98 7.21 21.20
N SER A 435 -22.21 6.11 20.48
CA SER A 435 -21.57 5.84 19.19
C SER A 435 -21.90 6.91 18.15
N ASP A 436 -23.17 7.30 18.03
CA ASP A 436 -23.61 8.35 17.10
C ASP A 436 -23.00 9.71 17.45
N GLU A 437 -22.93 10.07 18.73
CA GLU A 437 -22.26 11.28 19.21
C GLU A 437 -20.77 11.30 18.83
N ILE A 438 -20.04 10.23 19.15
CA ILE A 438 -18.60 10.12 18.86
C ILE A 438 -18.33 10.19 17.35
N LYS A 439 -19.15 9.51 16.53
CA LYS A 439 -19.04 9.58 15.06
C LYS A 439 -19.22 10.99 14.54
N GLN A 440 -20.20 11.74 15.07
CA GLN A 440 -20.42 13.13 14.70
C GLN A 440 -19.25 14.03 15.12
N ARG A 441 -18.73 13.84 16.33
CA ARG A 441 -17.58 14.59 16.84
C ARG A 441 -16.30 14.33 16.04
N PHE A 442 -16.00 13.07 15.68
CA PHE A 442 -14.89 12.78 14.76
C PHE A 442 -15.06 13.45 13.40
N LYS A 443 -16.27 13.46 12.86
CA LYS A 443 -16.55 14.12 11.57
C LYS A 443 -16.40 15.65 11.67
N HIS A 444 -16.87 16.25 12.76
CA HIS A 444 -16.85 17.70 12.93
C HIS A 444 -15.47 18.23 13.36
N GLU A 445 -14.86 17.61 14.36
CA GLU A 445 -13.61 18.09 14.98
C GLU A 445 -12.36 17.60 14.24
N MET A 446 -12.40 16.41 13.62
CA MET A 446 -11.26 15.83 12.89
C MET A 446 -11.50 15.67 11.39
N GLY A 447 -12.71 15.88 10.87
CA GLY A 447 -13.01 15.56 9.46
C GLY A 447 -12.86 14.07 9.14
N LEU A 448 -13.04 13.20 10.14
CA LEU A 448 -12.95 11.75 10.01
C LEU A 448 -14.34 11.13 10.00
N ILE A 449 -14.61 10.30 9.01
CA ILE A 449 -15.79 9.42 9.02
C ILE A 449 -15.29 8.09 9.58
N VAL A 450 -15.88 7.62 10.67
CA VAL A 450 -15.46 6.40 11.38
C VAL A 450 -16.62 5.42 11.46
N ASP A 451 -16.28 4.12 11.51
CA ASP A 451 -17.19 3.01 11.74
C ASP A 451 -18.46 3.04 10.84
N LYS A 452 -18.20 3.23 9.54
CA LYS A 452 -19.18 3.17 8.46
C LYS A 452 -18.72 2.17 7.39
N PRO A 453 -19.56 1.20 7.00
CA PRO A 453 -19.26 0.31 5.87
C PRO A 453 -19.11 1.11 4.56
N LYS A 454 -18.12 0.75 3.75
CA LYS A 454 -17.95 1.24 2.37
C LYS A 454 -18.19 0.06 1.41
N PRO A 455 -19.30 0.05 0.66
CA PRO A 455 -19.52 -0.97 -0.38
C PRO A 455 -18.32 -1.03 -1.33
N GLY A 456 -17.73 -2.21 -1.52
CA GLY A 456 -16.56 -2.42 -2.40
C GLY A 456 -15.18 -2.03 -1.84
N PHE A 457 -15.09 -1.38 -0.67
CA PHE A 457 -13.81 -0.89 -0.11
C PHE A 457 -13.63 -1.23 1.38
N GLY A 458 -14.48 -2.10 1.94
CA GLY A 458 -14.43 -2.51 3.35
C GLY A 458 -15.13 -1.52 4.29
N SER A 459 -14.37 -0.87 5.17
CA SER A 459 -14.86 0.06 6.20
C SER A 459 -14.14 1.41 6.10
N THR A 460 -14.74 2.47 6.65
CA THR A 460 -14.03 3.74 6.87
C THR A 460 -12.89 3.65 7.89
N ASN A 461 -12.82 2.56 8.66
CA ASN A 461 -11.74 2.27 9.60
C ASN A 461 -10.52 1.71 8.86
N ASP A 462 -9.94 2.53 7.98
CA ASP A 462 -8.72 2.19 7.26
C ASP A 462 -7.46 2.67 8.01
N GLY A 463 -6.28 2.28 7.52
CA GLY A 463 -5.01 2.66 8.13
C GLY A 463 -4.76 4.17 8.15
N ASN A 464 -5.40 4.97 7.31
CA ASN A 464 -5.27 6.42 7.37
C ASN A 464 -6.11 7.00 8.52
N THR A 465 -7.34 6.53 8.68
CA THR A 465 -8.20 6.88 9.81
C THR A 465 -7.51 6.52 11.15
N ALA A 466 -6.96 5.31 11.27
CA ALA A 466 -6.23 4.89 12.47
C ALA A 466 -5.02 5.79 12.76
N ARG A 467 -4.17 6.08 11.76
CA ARG A 467 -3.01 6.97 11.95
C ARG A 467 -3.40 8.39 12.35
N ARG A 468 -4.52 8.92 11.83
CA ARG A 468 -5.02 10.24 12.22
C ARG A 468 -5.58 10.26 13.64
N PHE A 469 -6.19 9.16 14.09
CA PHE A 469 -6.65 9.00 15.47
C PHE A 469 -5.49 9.04 16.47
N PHE A 470 -4.49 8.17 16.31
CA PHE A 470 -3.34 8.13 17.24
C PHE A 470 -2.38 9.31 17.06
N GLY A 471 -2.34 9.93 15.87
CA GLY A 471 -1.49 11.09 15.60
C GLY A 471 -1.93 12.40 16.28
N ASN A 472 -3.11 12.43 16.91
CA ASN A 472 -3.56 13.55 17.76
C ASN A 472 -4.21 13.01 19.05
N PRO A 473 -3.40 12.48 20.00
CA PRO A 473 -3.90 11.81 21.19
C PRO A 473 -4.82 12.68 22.05
N GLU A 474 -4.52 13.97 22.19
CA GLU A 474 -5.29 14.91 23.01
C GLU A 474 -6.71 15.09 22.45
N LEU A 475 -6.83 15.32 21.15
CA LEU A 475 -8.13 15.47 20.50
C LEU A 475 -8.90 14.14 20.50
N SER A 476 -8.22 13.02 20.26
CA SER A 476 -8.81 11.69 20.30
C SER A 476 -9.33 11.32 21.68
N ALA A 477 -8.57 11.60 22.75
CA ALA A 477 -8.98 11.40 24.13
C ALA A 477 -10.23 12.24 24.44
N ARG A 478 -10.23 13.52 24.04
CA ARG A 478 -11.37 14.43 24.26
C ARG A 478 -12.63 13.97 23.53
N ILE A 479 -12.50 13.42 22.32
CA ILE A 479 -13.64 12.92 21.54
C ILE A 479 -14.18 11.61 22.14
N THR A 480 -13.28 10.68 22.46
CA THR A 480 -13.66 9.34 22.93
C THR A 480 -14.00 9.26 24.41
N GLY A 481 -13.54 10.23 25.21
CA GLY A 481 -13.60 10.18 26.67
C GLY A 481 -12.65 9.16 27.29
N LEU A 482 -11.65 8.69 26.54
CA LEU A 482 -10.62 7.77 27.01
C LEU A 482 -9.44 8.54 27.61
N ASP A 483 -8.65 7.86 28.43
CA ASP A 483 -7.42 8.41 28.96
C ASP A 483 -6.42 8.72 27.82
N VAL A 484 -5.76 9.89 27.91
CA VAL A 484 -4.82 10.33 26.87
C VAL A 484 -3.52 9.51 26.90
N THR A 485 -3.13 9.03 28.08
CA THR A 485 -1.88 8.28 28.27
C THR A 485 -1.94 6.94 27.54
N ILE A 486 -3.06 6.22 27.64
CA ILE A 486 -3.23 4.96 26.91
C ILE A 486 -3.21 5.18 25.38
N ILE A 487 -3.80 6.26 24.86
CA ILE A 487 -3.73 6.58 23.42
C ILE A 487 -2.29 6.89 23.00
N LYS A 488 -1.55 7.67 23.81
CA LYS A 488 -0.13 7.97 23.57
C LYS A 488 0.74 6.72 23.57
N ASN A 489 0.53 5.82 24.52
CA ASN A 489 1.29 4.56 24.59
C ASN A 489 1.04 3.69 23.36
N PHE A 490 -0.20 3.61 22.88
CA PHE A 490 -0.50 2.89 21.63
C PHE A 490 0.07 3.58 20.39
N ASP A 491 0.06 4.92 20.30
CA ASP A 491 0.76 5.63 19.22
C ASP A 491 2.25 5.27 19.20
N VAL A 492 2.91 5.32 20.36
CA VAL A 492 4.33 4.95 20.51
C VAL A 492 4.57 3.51 20.07
N LEU A 493 3.76 2.56 20.56
CA LEU A 493 3.89 1.14 20.24
C LEU A 493 3.68 0.88 18.74
N LEU A 494 2.60 1.39 18.15
CA LEU A 494 2.26 1.18 16.75
C LEU A 494 3.27 1.83 15.80
N ARG A 495 3.76 3.03 16.14
CA ARG A 495 4.86 3.67 15.41
C ARG A 495 6.14 2.89 15.56
N THR A 496 6.43 2.34 16.73
CA THR A 496 7.61 1.48 16.92
C THR A 496 7.51 0.20 16.09
N LEU A 497 6.32 -0.41 15.95
CA LEU A 497 6.14 -1.57 15.07
C LEU A 497 6.35 -1.22 13.57
N ASP A 498 5.86 -0.06 13.14
CA ASP A 498 6.12 0.43 11.78
C ASP A 498 7.60 0.80 11.57
N LEU A 499 8.23 1.39 12.59
CA LEU A 499 9.59 1.90 12.53
C LEU A 499 10.65 0.83 12.77
N LEU A 500 10.44 -0.17 13.62
CA LEU A 500 11.42 -1.24 13.88
C LEU A 500 11.77 -1.97 12.57
N ASN A 501 10.77 -2.28 11.76
CA ASN A 501 10.95 -2.85 10.42
C ASN A 501 11.67 -1.88 9.46
N MET A 502 11.42 -0.57 9.57
CA MET A 502 12.05 0.44 8.72
C MET A 502 13.47 0.78 9.17
N LEU A 503 13.72 0.80 10.49
CA LEU A 503 14.97 1.16 11.14
C LEU A 503 15.97 0.03 11.03
N ILE A 504 15.59 -1.24 11.20
CA ILE A 504 16.48 -2.39 10.88
C ILE A 504 16.99 -2.29 9.42
N ILE A 505 16.19 -1.73 8.50
CA ILE A 505 16.58 -1.53 7.09
C ILE A 505 17.37 -0.23 6.88
N THR A 506 17.17 0.81 7.70
CA THR A 506 17.76 2.15 7.47
C THR A 506 18.90 2.53 8.41
N SER A 507 19.07 1.84 9.53
CA SER A 507 20.20 1.93 10.44
C SER A 507 21.33 0.96 10.09
N ASP A 508 21.18 0.19 9.01
CA ASP A 508 22.23 -0.65 8.46
C ASP A 508 23.35 0.24 7.87
N PRO A 509 24.59 0.15 8.36
CA PRO A 509 25.68 1.05 7.96
C PRO A 509 26.02 0.99 6.48
N LEU A 510 25.83 -0.16 5.83
CA LEU A 510 26.08 -0.36 4.41
C LEU A 510 24.93 0.26 3.58
N ILE A 511 23.68 0.04 3.96
CA ILE A 511 22.51 0.61 3.27
C ILE A 511 22.51 2.14 3.36
N ASN A 512 22.84 2.72 4.52
CA ASN A 512 22.86 4.17 4.69
C ASN A 512 23.97 4.84 3.87
N SER A 513 25.05 4.13 3.57
CA SER A 513 26.16 4.61 2.75
C SER A 513 25.86 4.63 1.24
N LEU A 514 24.87 3.84 0.79
CA LEU A 514 24.53 3.63 -0.62
C LEU A 514 23.18 4.24 -1.03
N ARG A 515 22.46 4.89 -0.10
CA ARG A 515 21.10 5.37 -0.33
C ARG A 515 21.01 6.87 -0.57
N GLU A 516 20.37 7.29 -1.65
CA GLU A 516 19.90 8.67 -1.81
C GLU A 516 18.68 8.93 -0.90
N VAL A 517 18.78 9.94 -0.03
CA VAL A 517 17.73 10.29 0.93
C VAL A 517 16.58 10.98 0.20
N PRO A 518 15.33 10.48 0.29
CA PRO A 518 14.19 11.17 -0.30
C PRO A 518 13.96 12.53 0.36
N LYS A 519 13.83 13.60 -0.43
CA LYS A 519 13.38 14.92 0.03
C LYS A 519 11.90 14.90 0.42
N LYS A 520 11.52 14.23 1.51
CA LYS A 520 10.22 14.40 2.17
C LYS A 520 10.39 15.17 3.47
N LYS A 521 9.39 15.99 3.83
CA LYS A 521 9.33 16.63 5.16
C LYS A 521 9.38 15.53 6.22
N SER A 522 10.50 15.44 6.93
CA SER A 522 10.67 14.51 8.04
C SER A 522 9.80 14.98 9.21
N ASN A 523 8.84 14.17 9.63
CA ASN A 523 8.16 14.42 10.89
C ASN A 523 9.08 13.98 12.03
N LYS A 524 9.31 14.86 13.01
CA LYS A 524 10.15 14.57 14.18
C LYS A 524 9.52 13.41 14.98
N LEU A 525 10.30 12.36 15.26
CA LEU A 525 9.88 11.27 16.16
C LEU A 525 9.81 11.80 17.60
N CYS A 526 8.87 11.28 18.41
CA CYS A 526 8.83 11.65 19.83
C CYS A 526 9.96 10.94 20.60
N ALA A 527 10.34 11.48 21.75
CA ALA A 527 11.48 10.99 22.53
C ALA A 527 11.26 9.56 23.07
N GLU A 528 10.02 9.17 23.38
CA GLU A 528 9.71 7.82 23.85
C GLU A 528 9.92 6.78 22.75
N VAL A 529 9.51 7.07 21.51
CA VAL A 529 9.76 6.21 20.35
C VAL A 529 11.26 6.02 20.16
N LEU A 530 12.04 7.10 20.23
CA LEU A 530 13.51 7.03 20.12
C LEU A 530 14.14 6.18 21.24
N LYS A 531 13.66 6.28 22.47
CA LYS A 531 14.15 5.46 23.60
C LYS A 531 13.87 3.96 23.44
N LEU A 532 12.74 3.59 22.83
CA LEU A 532 12.42 2.19 22.56
C LEU A 532 13.22 1.62 21.37
N ILE A 533 13.67 2.50 20.47
CA ILE A 533 14.47 2.14 19.30
C ILE A 533 15.96 1.96 19.65
N ILE A 534 16.49 2.80 20.54
CA ILE A 534 17.91 2.79 20.92
C ILE A 534 18.09 1.79 22.05
N ALA A 535 18.82 0.69 21.79
CA ALA A 535 19.17 -0.26 22.83
C ALA A 535 19.88 0.47 24.00
N PRO A 536 19.58 0.14 25.27
CA PRO A 536 20.32 0.70 26.40
C PRO A 536 21.80 0.38 26.21
N THR A 537 22.64 1.40 26.37
CA THR A 537 24.09 1.25 26.33
C THR A 537 24.45 0.26 27.43
N ILE A 538 24.93 -0.93 27.07
CA ILE A 538 25.45 -1.89 28.03
C ILE A 538 26.73 -1.24 28.57
N GLU A 539 26.68 -0.72 29.80
CA GLU A 539 27.92 -0.34 30.48
C GLU A 539 28.79 -1.59 30.59
N PRO A 540 30.09 -1.51 30.22
CA PRO A 540 30.98 -2.65 30.30
C PRO A 540 30.99 -3.18 31.72
N ARG A 541 30.56 -4.44 31.88
CA ARG A 541 30.55 -5.14 33.16
C ARG A 541 31.97 -5.08 33.75
N PRO A 542 32.16 -4.61 35.00
CA PRO A 542 33.48 -4.53 35.60
C PRO A 542 34.13 -5.92 35.60
N GLN A 543 35.35 -6.00 35.07
CA GLN A 543 36.14 -7.22 35.00
C GLN A 543 36.35 -7.73 36.43
N ILE A 544 35.81 -8.92 36.72
CA ILE A 544 36.12 -9.65 37.94
C ILE A 544 37.57 -10.16 37.78
N PRO A 545 38.48 -9.91 38.75
CA PRO A 545 39.84 -10.39 38.65
C PRO A 545 39.87 -11.92 38.62
N SER A 546 40.66 -12.48 37.71
CA SER A 546 40.91 -13.92 37.59
C SER A 546 41.44 -14.49 38.91
N ARG A 547 40.80 -15.56 39.38
CA ARG A 547 41.25 -16.35 40.53
C ARG A 547 42.49 -17.17 40.11
N PRO A 548 43.56 -17.25 40.92
CA PRO A 548 44.77 -18.00 40.56
C PRO A 548 44.53 -19.52 40.63
N PRO A 549 45.36 -20.32 39.93
CA PRO A 549 45.11 -21.74 39.72
C PRO A 549 45.36 -22.54 41.00
N GLN A 550 44.55 -23.56 41.23
CA GLN A 550 44.82 -24.61 42.21
C GLN A 550 44.81 -25.97 41.52
N ASN A 551 45.75 -26.79 42.00
CA ASN A 551 46.33 -27.96 41.38
C ASN A 551 45.41 -29.18 41.29
N GLU A 552 45.80 -30.06 40.36
CA GLU A 552 45.43 -31.46 40.20
C GLU A 552 45.49 -32.24 41.52
N GLU A 553 44.51 -33.12 41.77
CA GLU A 553 44.69 -34.58 41.77
C GLU A 553 43.43 -35.32 42.29
N ASP A 554 43.19 -36.46 41.65
CA ASP A 554 42.64 -37.71 42.20
C ASP A 554 41.15 -38.13 42.10
N TYR A 555 41.05 -39.43 41.73
CA TYR A 555 39.98 -40.44 41.87
C TYR A 555 38.96 -40.71 40.73
N LEU A 556 39.43 -41.51 39.76
CA LEU A 556 38.98 -42.88 39.39
C LEU A 556 37.47 -43.26 39.41
N VAL A 557 36.98 -43.63 38.21
CA VAL A 557 36.30 -44.90 37.81
C VAL A 557 35.10 -45.41 38.61
N SER A 558 33.95 -45.58 37.93
CA SER A 558 33.36 -46.91 37.63
C SER A 558 32.05 -46.82 36.82
N GLU A 559 32.04 -47.46 35.65
CA GLU A 559 30.83 -47.97 35.00
C GLU A 559 30.29 -49.17 35.79
N SER A 560 28.97 -49.33 35.86
CA SER A 560 28.32 -50.64 35.89
C SER A 560 26.88 -50.56 35.41
N SER A 561 26.54 -51.56 34.61
CA SER A 561 25.33 -51.84 33.87
C SER A 561 24.19 -52.41 34.73
N ASP A 562 23.14 -52.85 34.03
CA ASP A 562 22.07 -53.80 34.41
C ASP A 562 20.77 -53.12 34.89
N CYS A 563 19.80 -52.93 33.99
CA CYS A 563 18.79 -53.87 33.46
C CYS A 563 17.65 -54.14 34.44
N GLU A 564 16.41 -53.82 34.05
CA GLU A 564 15.32 -54.80 33.87
C GLU A 564 14.00 -54.13 33.47
N SER A 565 13.23 -54.93 32.76
CA SER A 565 11.92 -54.76 32.13
C SER A 565 10.77 -54.56 33.10
N ASP A 566 9.65 -54.00 32.61
CA ASP A 566 8.39 -54.76 32.59
C ASP A 566 7.31 -54.09 31.71
N ASP A 567 6.74 -54.93 30.86
CA ASP A 567 5.54 -54.73 30.04
C ASP A 567 4.26 -54.76 30.90
N SER A 568 3.21 -54.04 30.46
CA SER A 568 1.81 -54.54 30.42
C SER A 568 0.84 -53.49 29.86
N ASP A 569 0.59 -53.60 28.55
CA ASP A 569 -0.70 -53.97 27.94
C ASP A 569 -2.06 -53.47 28.50
N ILE A 570 -2.87 -52.90 27.57
CA ILE A 570 -4.26 -53.33 27.18
C ILE A 570 -5.37 -53.09 28.24
N GLU A 571 -6.60 -52.62 27.98
CA GLU A 571 -7.42 -52.19 26.83
C GLU A 571 -8.64 -51.44 27.42
N THR A 572 -9.29 -50.58 26.64
CA THR A 572 -10.76 -50.56 26.50
C THR A 572 -11.18 -49.87 25.21
#